data_AF-A0A7X5KSS5-F1
#
_entry.id   AF-A0A7X5KSS5-F1
#
_cell.length_a   1.000
_cell.length_b   1.000
_cell.length_c   1.000
_cell.angle_alpha   90.00
_cell.angle_beta   90.00
_cell.angle_gamma   90.00
#
_symmetry.space_group_name_H-M   'P 1'
#
loop_
_entity.id
_entity.type
_entity.pdbx_description
1 polymer ?
#
loop_
_entity_poly.entity_id
_entity_poly.type
_entity_poly.pdbx_seq_one_letter_code
_entity_poly.pdbx_strand_id
1 'polypeptide(L)'
;MIIKKQGDKFYYKNIEYVIGDEIIGTAGSAYEGLVGKVYEIRTDGDKETDNNAPDFYCSFEPPITNYDMMMLEKRFSELYGENKNLDDICLDSVIMSSEMIHSISENDVWECKVYILKEDWAANYDYGHSIKVFSNIGEAKSTMIKTLKEEFEEGHVKSWKDNSDFVEDSDECSYECYIEGCHVESHYSISIAEQTMKFRYPFMIDVVRKYVEKDD
;
A
#
# COMPACT_ATOMS: atom_id res chain seq x y z
N MET A 1 0.98 30.37 17.68
CA MET A 1 1.16 29.30 18.70
C MET A 1 2.27 28.36 18.23
N ILE A 2 3.04 27.77 19.15
CA ILE A 2 4.07 26.75 18.84
C ILE A 2 3.73 25.44 19.55
N ILE A 3 3.72 24.34 18.80
CA ILE A 3 3.43 22.98 19.26
C ILE A 3 4.64 22.11 18.91
N LYS A 4 5.31 21.52 19.90
CA LYS A 4 6.60 20.82 19.67
C LYS A 4 6.88 19.67 20.62
N LYS A 5 5.98 19.38 21.56
CA LYS A 5 6.17 18.28 22.49
C LYS A 5 5.65 17.00 21.84
N GLN A 6 6.45 15.94 21.86
CA GLN A 6 6.08 14.62 21.36
C GLN A 6 4.68 14.20 21.86
N GLY A 7 3.82 13.79 20.94
CA GLY A 7 2.45 13.36 21.23
C GLY A 7 1.43 14.50 21.36
N ASP A 8 1.83 15.77 21.30
CA ASP A 8 0.87 16.88 21.25
C ASP A 8 0.08 16.81 19.94
N LYS A 9 -1.23 17.05 20.05
CA LYS A 9 -2.19 16.96 18.94
C LYS A 9 -2.53 18.35 18.41
N PHE A 10 -2.67 18.44 17.09
CA PHE A 10 -3.10 19.63 16.38
C PHE A 10 -4.13 19.27 15.31
N TYR A 11 -5.31 19.87 15.38
CA TYR A 11 -6.38 19.62 14.41
C TYR A 11 -6.45 20.75 13.39
N TYR A 12 -6.36 20.41 12.10
CA TYR A 12 -6.49 21.37 11.02
C TYR A 12 -7.21 20.75 9.82
N LYS A 13 -8.23 21.43 9.30
CA LYS A 13 -9.07 20.96 8.17
C LYS A 13 -9.57 19.50 8.34
N ASN A 14 -10.01 19.14 9.55
CA ASN A 14 -10.46 17.78 9.92
C ASN A 14 -9.38 16.69 9.88
N ILE A 15 -8.11 17.07 9.87
CA ILE A 15 -6.98 16.15 9.98
C ILE A 15 -6.32 16.38 11.34
N GLU A 16 -6.12 15.29 12.09
CA GLU A 16 -5.31 15.28 13.31
C GLU A 16 -3.84 15.10 12.92
N TYR A 17 -2.99 16.02 13.36
CA TYR A 17 -1.54 15.90 13.31
C TYR A 17 -1.02 15.71 14.73
N VAL A 18 -0.06 14.81 14.88
CA VAL A 18 0.58 14.53 16.17
C VAL A 18 2.07 14.77 16.04
N ILE A 19 2.65 15.51 16.97
CA ILE A 19 4.09 15.75 16.96
C ILE A 19 4.84 14.43 17.12
N GLY A 20 5.70 14.16 16.15
CA GLY A 20 6.55 12.99 15.99
C GLY A 20 5.92 11.83 15.23
N ASP A 21 4.68 11.97 14.75
CA ASP A 21 4.07 10.98 13.86
C ASP A 21 4.68 11.03 12.46
N GLU A 22 4.61 9.88 11.78
CA GLU A 22 5.03 9.76 10.40
C GLU A 22 4.13 10.57 9.47
N ILE A 23 4.75 11.19 8.50
CA ILE A 23 4.11 11.93 7.42
C ILE A 23 4.69 11.46 6.08
N ILE A 24 3.96 11.69 5.00
CA ILE A 24 4.47 11.53 3.64
C ILE A 24 4.29 12.82 2.86
N GLY A 25 5.29 13.22 2.08
CA GLY A 25 5.18 14.34 1.16
C GLY A 25 4.14 14.05 0.08
N THR A 26 3.29 15.02 -0.23
CA THR A 26 2.28 14.92 -1.30
C THR A 26 2.80 15.55 -2.59
N ALA A 27 2.07 15.33 -3.70
CA ALA A 27 2.27 16.01 -4.98
C ALA A 27 2.25 17.56 -4.90
N GLY A 28 1.76 18.13 -3.79
CA GLY A 28 1.85 19.56 -3.53
C GLY A 28 3.26 20.04 -3.18
N SER A 29 4.25 19.15 -3.09
CA SER A 29 5.60 19.47 -2.64
C SER A 29 6.71 18.81 -3.46
N ALA A 30 7.90 19.42 -3.44
CA ALA A 30 9.09 18.82 -4.05
C ALA A 30 9.55 17.54 -3.33
N TYR A 31 9.04 17.28 -2.12
CA TYR A 31 9.32 16.10 -1.30
C TYR A 31 8.27 14.99 -1.48
N GLU A 32 7.41 15.05 -2.51
CA GLU A 32 6.40 14.02 -2.80
C GLU A 32 6.99 12.60 -2.69
N GLY A 33 6.29 11.73 -1.97
CA GLY A 33 6.65 10.33 -1.77
C GLY A 33 7.66 10.07 -0.65
N LEU A 34 8.35 11.10 -0.12
CA LEU A 34 9.27 10.90 1.00
C LEU A 34 8.52 10.76 2.31
N VAL A 35 8.89 9.75 3.08
CA VAL A 35 8.43 9.55 4.46
C VAL A 35 9.27 10.42 5.38
N GLY A 36 8.63 11.01 6.38
CA GLY A 36 9.28 11.87 7.35
C GLY A 36 8.49 11.96 8.64
N LYS A 37 8.84 12.93 9.48
CA LYS A 37 8.12 13.23 10.73
C LYS A 37 7.93 14.73 10.88
N VAL A 38 6.78 15.12 11.40
CA VAL A 38 6.56 16.48 11.89
C VAL A 38 7.07 16.58 13.32
N TYR A 39 7.95 17.53 13.63
CA TYR A 39 8.48 17.71 14.99
C TYR A 39 8.05 19.04 15.63
N GLU A 40 7.57 19.99 14.83
CA GLU A 40 7.08 21.28 15.33
C GLU A 40 6.00 21.84 14.38
N ILE A 41 4.95 22.43 14.95
CA ILE A 41 3.88 23.12 14.21
C ILE A 41 3.76 24.53 14.76
N ARG A 42 3.77 25.52 13.87
CA ARG A 42 3.59 26.94 14.22
C ARG A 42 2.36 27.54 13.54
N THR A 43 1.64 28.38 14.28
CA THR A 43 0.46 29.12 13.80
C THR A 43 0.59 30.61 14.06
N ASP A 44 -0.19 31.40 13.31
CA ASP A 44 -0.35 32.84 13.52
C ASP A 44 1.00 33.59 13.51
N GLY A 45 1.25 34.48 14.47
CA GLY A 45 2.45 35.30 14.53
C GLY A 45 3.76 34.57 14.88
N ASP A 46 3.71 33.26 15.15
CA ASP A 46 4.92 32.45 15.38
C ASP A 46 5.45 31.79 14.09
N LYS A 47 4.72 31.95 12.99
CA LYS A 47 5.09 31.40 11.69
C LYS A 47 6.29 32.11 11.05
N GLU A 48 6.98 31.40 10.17
CA GLU A 48 8.04 31.93 9.31
C GLU A 48 7.56 32.16 7.87
N THR A 49 6.44 31.53 7.45
CA THR A 49 5.90 31.72 6.09
C THR A 49 4.69 32.67 6.07
N ASP A 50 4.55 33.38 4.95
CA ASP A 50 3.43 34.31 4.70
C ASP A 50 2.12 33.61 4.26
N ASN A 51 2.09 32.28 4.16
CA ASN A 51 0.88 31.58 3.75
C ASN A 51 -0.20 31.65 4.86
N ASN A 52 -1.44 31.23 4.59
CA ASN A 52 -2.48 31.20 5.63
C ASN A 52 -2.53 29.88 6.43
N ALA A 53 -1.82 28.85 5.96
CA ALA A 53 -1.81 27.54 6.60
C ALA A 53 -0.82 27.53 7.79
N PRO A 54 -0.92 26.60 8.74
CA PRO A 54 0.13 26.39 9.73
C PRO A 54 1.46 25.99 9.07
N ASP A 55 2.57 26.37 9.69
CA ASP A 55 3.91 25.91 9.30
C ASP A 55 4.20 24.58 9.99
N PHE A 56 4.42 23.53 9.21
CA PHE A 56 4.81 22.20 9.67
C PHE A 56 6.31 22.02 9.46
N TYR A 57 7.06 21.92 10.55
CA TYR A 57 8.48 21.63 10.49
C TYR A 57 8.69 20.13 10.47
N CYS A 58 9.30 19.66 9.39
CA CYS A 58 9.45 18.27 9.08
C CYS A 58 10.91 17.88 8.88
N SER A 59 11.22 16.62 9.15
CA SER A 59 12.43 15.94 8.68
C SER A 59 12.01 14.77 7.80
N PHE A 60 12.65 14.60 6.64
CA PHE A 60 12.40 13.50 5.72
C PHE A 60 13.53 12.48 5.76
N GLU A 61 13.18 11.21 5.67
CA GLU A 61 14.16 10.13 5.50
C GLU A 61 14.77 10.22 4.08
N PRO A 62 16.10 10.04 3.94
CA PRO A 62 16.72 9.99 2.63
C PRO A 62 16.14 8.85 1.78
N PRO A 63 15.89 9.07 0.47
CA PRO A 63 15.44 8.00 -0.42
C PRO A 63 16.47 6.87 -0.50
N ILE A 64 16.01 5.63 -0.41
CA ILE A 64 16.86 4.43 -0.41
C ILE A 64 17.07 3.90 -1.83
N THR A 65 16.07 4.05 -2.71
CA THR A 65 16.14 3.51 -4.08
C THR A 65 16.74 4.51 -5.06
N ASN A 66 17.47 4.02 -6.06
CA ASN A 66 18.01 4.88 -7.13
C ASN A 66 16.90 5.62 -7.87
N TYR A 67 15.72 5.01 -8.01
CA TYR A 67 14.57 5.64 -8.65
C TYR A 67 14.11 6.87 -7.86
N ASP A 68 13.91 6.73 -6.55
CA ASP A 68 13.45 7.82 -5.69
C ASP A 68 14.50 8.94 -5.57
N MET A 69 15.78 8.58 -5.49
CA MET A 69 16.91 9.53 -5.54
C MET A 69 16.85 10.38 -6.82
N MET A 70 16.82 9.73 -7.99
CA MET A 70 16.77 10.43 -9.28
C MET A 70 15.53 11.32 -9.42
N MET A 71 14.37 10.85 -8.95
CA MET A 71 13.14 11.62 -9.00
C MET A 71 13.20 12.85 -8.08
N LEU A 72 13.82 12.74 -6.91
CA LEU A 72 14.02 13.86 -5.99
C LEU A 72 15.00 14.90 -6.58
N GLU A 73 16.18 14.46 -7.03
CA GLU A 73 17.20 15.29 -7.67
C GLU A 73 16.65 16.04 -8.88
N LYS A 74 15.87 15.36 -9.72
CA LYS A 74 15.20 15.97 -10.87
C LYS A 74 14.24 17.08 -10.45
N ARG A 75 13.35 16.81 -9.49
CA ARG A 75 12.37 17.81 -8.99
C ARG A 75 13.06 19.05 -8.43
N PHE A 76 14.11 18.86 -7.64
CA PHE A 76 14.89 19.96 -7.09
C PHE A 76 15.68 20.69 -8.17
N SER A 77 16.27 19.98 -9.13
CA SER A 77 17.00 20.61 -10.22
C SER A 77 16.09 21.48 -11.09
N GLU A 78 14.88 21.01 -11.37
CA GLU A 78 13.85 21.78 -12.08
C GLU A 78 13.38 23.00 -11.27
N LEU A 79 13.18 22.85 -9.96
CA LEU A 79 12.74 23.93 -9.07
C LEU A 79 13.77 25.07 -9.00
N TYR A 80 15.06 24.73 -8.92
CA TYR A 80 16.15 25.73 -8.80
C TYR A 80 16.74 26.15 -10.15
N GLY A 81 16.42 25.45 -11.24
CA GLY A 81 16.97 25.73 -12.57
C GLY A 81 18.46 25.39 -12.71
N GLU A 82 19.00 24.57 -11.81
CA GLU A 82 20.40 24.13 -11.79
C GLU A 82 20.49 22.67 -11.34
N ASN A 83 21.58 21.98 -11.65
CA ASN A 83 21.73 20.58 -11.26
C ASN A 83 21.85 20.46 -9.72
N LYS A 84 20.99 19.64 -9.10
CA LYS A 84 20.97 19.31 -7.68
C LYS A 84 21.17 17.81 -7.50
N ASN A 85 22.12 17.44 -6.64
CA ASN A 85 22.28 16.07 -6.17
C ASN A 85 21.67 15.93 -4.77
N LEU A 86 21.56 14.71 -4.27
CA LEU A 86 20.99 14.44 -2.94
C LEU A 86 21.67 15.24 -1.82
N ASP A 87 23.01 15.40 -1.88
CA ASP A 87 23.78 16.18 -0.89
C ASP A 87 23.44 17.69 -0.91
N ASP A 88 22.85 18.18 -2.00
CA ASP A 88 22.43 19.58 -2.15
C ASP A 88 21.01 19.84 -1.60
N ILE A 89 20.30 18.79 -1.16
CA ILE A 89 18.88 18.84 -0.78
C ILE A 89 18.74 18.74 0.73
N CYS A 90 18.09 19.75 1.33
CA CYS A 90 17.84 19.80 2.76
C CYS A 90 16.68 18.86 3.12
N LEU A 91 16.96 17.77 3.83
CA LEU A 91 15.92 16.85 4.30
C LEU A 91 15.48 17.15 5.74
N ASP A 92 16.30 17.88 6.48
CA ASP A 92 16.00 18.30 7.85
C ASP A 92 15.40 19.70 7.89
N SER A 93 14.55 19.96 8.89
CA SER A 93 13.99 21.30 9.15
C SER A 93 13.27 21.94 7.97
N VAL A 94 12.59 21.13 7.17
CA VAL A 94 11.80 21.57 6.03
C VAL A 94 10.47 22.13 6.52
N ILE A 95 10.14 23.36 6.10
CA ILE A 95 8.84 23.96 6.40
C ILE A 95 7.85 23.57 5.30
N MET A 96 6.78 22.90 5.70
CA MET A 96 5.70 22.41 4.85
C MET A 96 4.38 23.05 5.24
N SER A 97 3.43 23.09 4.31
CA SER A 97 2.03 23.37 4.62
C SER A 97 1.23 22.08 4.77
N SER A 98 0.03 22.17 5.34
CA SER A 98 -0.88 21.02 5.49
C SER A 98 -1.27 20.33 4.18
N GLU A 99 -1.12 20.99 3.02
CA GLU A 99 -1.45 20.41 1.71
C GLU A 99 -0.26 19.67 1.08
N MET A 100 0.95 19.96 1.56
CA MET A 100 2.22 19.41 1.11
C MET A 100 2.58 18.10 1.82
N ILE A 101 1.89 17.76 2.90
CA ILE A 101 2.12 16.55 3.69
C ILE A 101 0.81 15.84 3.97
N HIS A 102 0.87 14.52 4.13
CA HIS A 102 -0.21 13.71 4.63
C HIS A 102 0.25 12.98 5.89
N SER A 103 -0.54 13.06 6.97
CA SER A 103 -0.23 12.29 8.18
C SER A 103 -0.48 10.81 7.93
N ILE A 104 0.50 9.98 8.30
CA ILE A 104 0.42 8.52 8.30
C ILE A 104 0.09 8.02 9.71
N SER A 105 -0.54 8.82 10.58
CA SER A 105 -0.89 8.35 11.93
C SER A 105 -1.67 7.03 11.89
N GLU A 106 -1.41 6.15 12.86
CA GLU A 106 -2.15 4.89 13.05
C GLU A 106 -3.51 5.12 13.75
N ASN A 107 -3.80 6.36 14.14
CA ASN A 107 -5.08 6.73 14.73
C ASN A 107 -6.19 6.62 13.68
N ASP A 108 -7.39 6.22 14.10
CA ASP A 108 -8.58 6.06 13.24
C ASP A 108 -8.44 5.04 12.08
N VAL A 109 -7.53 4.09 12.23
CA VAL A 109 -7.47 2.91 11.36
C VAL A 109 -8.47 1.87 11.84
N TRP A 110 -9.35 1.48 10.93
CA TRP A 110 -10.26 0.37 11.13
C TRP A 110 -9.70 -0.86 10.44
N GLU A 111 -10.04 -2.02 10.97
CA GLU A 111 -9.55 -3.31 10.48
C GLU A 111 -10.72 -4.21 10.13
N CYS A 112 -10.62 -4.91 9.01
CA CYS A 112 -11.53 -6.00 8.66
C CYS A 112 -10.75 -7.19 8.13
N LYS A 113 -11.33 -8.38 8.32
CA LYS A 113 -10.82 -9.60 7.71
C LYS A 113 -11.23 -9.65 6.25
N VAL A 114 -10.26 -9.94 5.39
CA VAL A 114 -10.45 -10.25 3.98
C VAL A 114 -9.83 -11.61 3.67
N TYR A 115 -10.29 -12.25 2.60
CA TYR A 115 -9.83 -13.55 2.15
C TYR A 115 -9.26 -13.41 0.76
N ILE A 116 -8.00 -13.78 0.59
CA ILE A 116 -7.25 -13.66 -0.66
C ILE A 116 -7.13 -15.04 -1.27
N LEU A 117 -7.83 -15.25 -2.39
CA LEU A 117 -7.65 -16.43 -3.24
C LEU A 117 -6.47 -16.17 -4.17
N LYS A 118 -5.44 -16.99 -4.06
CA LYS A 118 -4.24 -16.98 -4.89
C LYS A 118 -4.22 -18.22 -5.74
N GLU A 119 -3.90 -18.07 -7.00
CA GLU A 119 -3.68 -19.15 -7.95
C GLU A 119 -2.33 -18.94 -8.62
N ASP A 120 -1.54 -20.00 -8.70
CA ASP A 120 -0.21 -19.98 -9.30
C ASP A 120 0.05 -21.31 -10.01
N TRP A 121 0.49 -21.26 -11.26
CA TRP A 121 0.71 -22.44 -12.07
C TRP A 121 1.84 -22.24 -13.08
N ALA A 122 2.50 -23.34 -13.43
CA ALA A 122 3.36 -23.44 -14.59
C ALA A 122 3.06 -24.74 -15.34
N ALA A 123 2.87 -24.64 -16.65
CA ALA A 123 2.56 -25.77 -17.50
C ALA A 123 2.92 -25.44 -18.96
N ASN A 124 3.43 -26.43 -19.71
CA ASN A 124 3.66 -26.30 -21.15
C ASN A 124 4.51 -25.07 -21.56
N TYR A 125 5.54 -24.74 -20.77
CA TYR A 125 6.40 -23.57 -20.96
C TYR A 125 5.70 -22.22 -20.77
N ASP A 126 4.52 -22.20 -20.17
CA ASP A 126 3.81 -21.01 -19.75
C ASP A 126 3.61 -21.01 -18.24
N TYR A 127 3.30 -19.84 -17.68
CA TYR A 127 3.05 -19.67 -16.26
C TYR A 127 2.02 -18.56 -16.03
N GLY A 128 1.29 -18.68 -14.93
CA GLY A 128 0.26 -17.72 -14.57
C GLY A 128 0.15 -17.53 -13.08
N HIS A 129 -0.23 -16.31 -12.70
CA HIS A 129 -0.53 -15.95 -11.33
C HIS A 129 -1.79 -15.09 -11.28
N SER A 130 -2.72 -15.41 -10.38
CA SER A 130 -3.95 -14.64 -10.20
C SER A 130 -4.30 -14.43 -8.73
N ILE A 131 -4.87 -13.26 -8.43
CA ILE A 131 -5.31 -12.89 -7.08
C ILE A 131 -6.74 -12.37 -7.15
N LYS A 132 -7.60 -12.89 -6.26
CA LYS A 132 -8.96 -12.37 -6.02
C LYS A 132 -9.14 -12.11 -4.53
N VAL A 133 -9.76 -10.97 -4.19
CA VAL A 133 -9.96 -10.55 -2.78
C VAL A 133 -11.45 -10.54 -2.46
N PHE A 134 -11.81 -11.17 -1.35
CA PHE A 134 -13.20 -11.31 -0.90
C PHE A 134 -13.34 -10.80 0.54
N SER A 135 -14.50 -10.22 0.86
CA SER A 135 -14.86 -9.90 2.25
C SER A 135 -15.46 -11.09 3.00
N ASN A 136 -15.78 -12.18 2.29
CA ASN A 136 -16.43 -13.38 2.83
C ASN A 136 -15.71 -14.66 2.42
N ILE A 137 -15.42 -15.53 3.39
CA ILE A 137 -14.72 -16.80 3.14
C ILE A 137 -15.54 -17.78 2.28
N GLY A 138 -16.87 -17.77 2.41
CA GLY A 138 -17.75 -18.63 1.63
C GLY A 138 -17.72 -18.28 0.15
N GLU A 139 -17.63 -17.00 -0.19
CA GLU A 139 -17.43 -16.55 -1.58
C GLU A 139 -16.06 -16.99 -2.11
N ALA A 140 -14.99 -16.79 -1.34
CA ALA A 140 -13.65 -17.25 -1.70
C ALA A 140 -13.61 -18.77 -1.94
N LYS A 141 -14.18 -19.58 -1.04
CA LYS A 141 -14.28 -21.03 -1.18
C LYS A 141 -15.13 -21.45 -2.38
N SER A 142 -16.25 -20.78 -2.61
CA SER A 142 -17.11 -21.04 -3.78
C SER A 142 -16.35 -20.78 -5.09
N THR A 143 -15.58 -19.70 -5.16
CA THR A 143 -14.73 -19.41 -6.32
C THR A 143 -13.59 -20.43 -6.46
N MET A 144 -12.88 -20.76 -5.38
CA MET A 144 -11.80 -21.77 -5.40
C MET A 144 -12.31 -23.11 -5.95
N ILE A 145 -13.45 -23.60 -5.46
CA ILE A 145 -14.03 -24.88 -5.91
C ILE A 145 -14.42 -24.82 -7.40
N LYS A 146 -14.95 -23.69 -7.89
CA LYS A 146 -15.28 -23.53 -9.32
C LYS A 146 -14.01 -23.55 -10.18
N THR A 147 -12.98 -22.81 -9.78
CA THR A 147 -11.69 -22.79 -10.47
C THR A 147 -11.03 -24.17 -10.49
N LEU A 148 -11.03 -24.90 -9.38
CA LEU A 148 -10.53 -26.28 -9.33
C LEU A 148 -11.29 -27.24 -10.25
N LYS A 149 -12.62 -27.09 -10.36
CA LYS A 149 -13.42 -27.91 -11.28
C LYS A 149 -13.04 -27.65 -12.73
N GLU A 150 -12.92 -26.38 -13.11
CA GLU A 150 -12.48 -25.98 -14.45
C GLU A 150 -11.08 -26.54 -14.74
N GLU A 151 -10.15 -26.43 -13.79
CA GLU A 151 -8.78 -26.95 -13.94
C GLU A 151 -8.74 -28.49 -14.10
N PHE A 152 -9.59 -29.22 -13.38
CA PHE A 152 -9.65 -30.69 -13.51
C PHE A 152 -10.36 -31.17 -14.77
N GLU A 153 -11.31 -30.40 -15.30
CA GLU A 153 -12.11 -30.77 -16.47
C GLU A 153 -11.42 -30.37 -17.78
N GLU A 154 -10.82 -29.19 -17.80
CA GLU A 154 -10.31 -28.52 -19.01
C GLU A 154 -8.85 -28.03 -18.89
N GLY A 155 -8.29 -27.99 -17.68
CA GLY A 155 -6.96 -27.45 -17.40
C GLY A 155 -5.80 -28.43 -17.58
N HIS A 156 -4.62 -28.00 -17.12
CA HIS A 156 -3.34 -28.68 -17.25
C HIS A 156 -3.24 -29.91 -16.33
N VAL A 157 -3.75 -29.80 -15.10
CA VAL A 157 -3.68 -30.87 -14.09
C VAL A 157 -4.30 -32.17 -14.60
N LYS A 158 -5.33 -32.08 -15.45
CA LYS A 158 -5.95 -33.24 -16.10
C LYS A 158 -4.95 -34.14 -16.81
N SER A 159 -3.96 -33.55 -17.48
CA SER A 159 -2.93 -34.28 -18.22
C SER A 159 -1.85 -34.91 -17.32
N TRP A 160 -1.77 -34.48 -16.05
CA TRP A 160 -0.74 -34.90 -15.11
C TRP A 160 -1.14 -36.10 -14.26
N LYS A 161 -2.45 -36.35 -14.07
CA LYS A 161 -2.97 -37.37 -13.15
C LYS A 161 -2.48 -38.80 -13.41
N ASP A 162 -2.14 -39.12 -14.65
CA ASP A 162 -1.64 -40.45 -15.04
C ASP A 162 -0.10 -40.56 -14.97
N ASN A 163 0.60 -39.49 -14.59
CA ASN A 163 2.05 -39.48 -14.43
C ASN A 163 2.45 -40.18 -13.13
N SER A 164 3.46 -41.07 -13.17
CA SER A 164 3.95 -41.79 -11.98
C SER A 164 4.56 -40.87 -10.93
N ASP A 165 5.04 -39.71 -11.35
CA ASP A 165 5.72 -38.73 -10.51
C ASP A 165 4.75 -37.61 -10.07
N PHE A 166 3.44 -37.79 -10.28
CA PHE A 166 2.41 -36.84 -9.84
C PHE A 166 2.28 -36.85 -8.32
N VAL A 167 2.34 -35.65 -7.72
CA VAL A 167 2.15 -35.42 -6.29
C VAL A 167 0.98 -34.45 -6.11
N GLU A 168 0.10 -34.75 -5.15
CA GLU A 168 -0.99 -33.88 -4.73
C GLU A 168 -0.99 -33.70 -3.22
N ASP A 169 -1.30 -32.48 -2.76
CA ASP A 169 -1.55 -32.16 -1.37
C ASP A 169 -2.72 -31.16 -1.27
N SER A 170 -3.48 -31.22 -0.19
CA SER A 170 -4.61 -30.32 0.03
C SER A 170 -5.01 -30.20 1.49
N ASP A 171 -5.57 -29.05 1.82
CA ASP A 171 -6.23 -28.79 3.10
C ASP A 171 -7.59 -28.09 2.90
N GLU A 172 -8.17 -27.54 3.98
CA GLU A 172 -9.48 -26.86 3.93
C GLU A 172 -9.51 -25.64 2.99
N CYS A 173 -8.37 -24.98 2.79
CA CYS A 173 -8.19 -23.71 2.11
C CYS A 173 -7.09 -23.76 1.04
N SER A 174 -6.50 -24.92 0.74
CA SER A 174 -5.46 -25.05 -0.28
C SER A 174 -5.58 -26.34 -1.08
N TYR A 175 -5.10 -26.29 -2.32
CA TYR A 175 -4.83 -27.44 -3.17
C TYR A 175 -3.54 -27.14 -3.94
N GLU A 176 -2.62 -28.11 -3.96
CA GLU A 176 -1.41 -28.06 -4.76
C GLU A 176 -1.17 -29.43 -5.42
N CYS A 177 -0.74 -29.40 -6.67
CA CYS A 177 -0.20 -30.59 -7.31
C CYS A 177 0.94 -30.24 -8.27
N TYR A 178 1.85 -31.18 -8.46
CA TYR A 178 3.03 -30.99 -9.31
C TYR A 178 3.59 -32.33 -9.79
N ILE A 179 4.53 -32.27 -10.73
CA ILE A 179 5.35 -33.42 -11.13
C ILE A 179 6.69 -33.37 -10.37
N GLU A 180 7.01 -34.41 -9.61
CA GLU A 180 8.23 -34.52 -8.80
C GLU A 180 9.47 -34.31 -9.69
N GLY A 181 10.38 -33.44 -9.26
CA GLY A 181 11.57 -33.05 -10.04
C GLY A 181 11.34 -31.99 -11.13
N CYS A 182 10.09 -31.59 -11.40
CA CYS A 182 9.70 -30.60 -12.41
C CYS A 182 8.83 -29.46 -11.85
N HIS A 183 8.91 -29.17 -10.54
CA HIS A 183 8.03 -28.19 -9.87
C HIS A 183 8.01 -26.81 -10.54
N VAL A 184 9.14 -26.33 -11.08
CA VAL A 184 9.20 -25.02 -11.78
C VAL A 184 8.44 -25.01 -13.12
N GLU A 185 8.27 -26.16 -13.74
CA GLU A 185 7.72 -26.30 -15.10
C GLU A 185 6.32 -26.94 -15.13
N SER A 186 5.92 -27.57 -14.02
CA SER A 186 4.71 -28.39 -13.92
C SER A 186 4.20 -28.40 -12.49
N HIS A 187 3.55 -27.29 -12.11
CA HIS A 187 2.83 -27.14 -10.86
C HIS A 187 1.51 -26.41 -11.07
N TYR A 188 0.56 -26.68 -10.18
CA TYR A 188 -0.66 -25.93 -10.02
C TYR A 188 -0.95 -25.80 -8.53
N SER A 189 -1.17 -24.57 -8.07
CA SER A 189 -1.53 -24.29 -6.69
C SER A 189 -2.65 -23.26 -6.64
N ILE A 190 -3.60 -23.48 -5.73
CA ILE A 190 -4.65 -22.53 -5.41
C ILE A 190 -4.90 -22.53 -3.91
N SER A 191 -4.94 -21.36 -3.29
CA SER A 191 -5.08 -21.24 -1.85
C SER A 191 -5.82 -19.98 -1.41
N ILE A 192 -6.48 -20.06 -0.25
CA ILE A 192 -7.14 -18.95 0.41
C ILE A 192 -6.35 -18.57 1.66
N ALA A 193 -5.88 -17.33 1.69
CA ALA A 193 -5.25 -16.74 2.88
C ALA A 193 -6.19 -15.72 3.53
N GLU A 194 -6.43 -15.85 4.84
CA GLU A 194 -7.04 -14.78 5.64
C GLU A 194 -6.02 -13.67 5.86
N GLN A 195 -6.42 -12.41 5.67
CA GLN A 195 -5.58 -11.24 5.93
C GLN A 195 -6.40 -10.13 6.57
N THR A 196 -5.73 -9.24 7.31
CA THR A 196 -6.36 -8.07 7.90
C THR A 196 -6.13 -6.85 7.02
N MET A 197 -7.19 -6.31 6.44
CA MET A 197 -7.13 -5.06 5.69
C MET A 197 -7.35 -3.87 6.63
N LYS A 198 -6.37 -2.96 6.65
CA LYS A 198 -6.45 -1.67 7.32
C LYS A 198 -7.07 -0.63 6.39
N PHE A 199 -8.03 0.14 6.88
CA PHE A 199 -8.64 1.24 6.13
C PHE A 199 -8.81 2.49 7.00
N ARG A 200 -8.59 3.65 6.38
CA ARG A 200 -8.75 4.95 7.03
C ARG A 200 -10.18 5.45 6.91
N TYR A 201 -10.58 6.30 7.85
CA TYR A 201 -11.91 6.92 7.86
C TYR A 201 -12.34 7.58 6.52
N PRO A 202 -11.48 8.32 5.78
CA PRO A 202 -11.86 8.88 4.48
C PRO A 202 -12.27 7.83 3.45
N PHE A 203 -11.56 6.70 3.39
CA PHE A 203 -11.93 5.59 2.50
C PHE A 203 -13.31 5.03 2.84
N MET A 204 -13.63 4.92 4.13
CA MET A 204 -14.95 4.47 4.57
C MET A 204 -16.06 5.41 4.18
N ILE A 205 -15.84 6.73 4.27
CA ILE A 205 -16.80 7.72 3.79
C ILE A 205 -17.10 7.50 2.30
N ASP A 206 -16.07 7.27 1.48
CA ASP A 206 -16.26 7.05 0.05
C ASP A 206 -17.01 5.76 -0.25
N VAL A 207 -16.78 4.70 0.51
CA VAL A 207 -17.56 3.45 0.42
C VAL A 207 -19.02 3.68 0.78
N VAL A 208 -19.29 4.40 1.89
CA VAL A 208 -20.65 4.70 2.35
C VAL A 208 -21.39 5.60 1.36
N ARG A 209 -20.73 6.64 0.82
CA ARG A 209 -21.33 7.52 -0.19
C ARG A 209 -21.81 6.73 -1.42
N LYS A 210 -20.95 5.85 -1.94
CA LYS A 210 -21.31 4.97 -3.07
C LYS A 210 -22.46 4.01 -2.75
N TYR A 211 -22.66 3.68 -1.47
CA TYR A 211 -23.80 2.86 -1.05
C TYR A 211 -25.10 3.68 -1.03
N VAL A 212 -25.06 4.88 -0.44
CA VAL A 212 -26.24 5.77 -0.34
C VAL A 212 -26.68 6.27 -1.72
N GLU A 213 -25.75 6.60 -2.61
CA GLU A 213 -26.03 7.04 -3.99
C GLU A 213 -26.65 5.95 -4.88
N LYS A 214 -26.66 4.68 -4.44
CA LYS A 214 -27.37 3.61 -5.17
C LYS A 214 -28.87 3.57 -4.88
N ASP A 215 -29.33 4.25 -3.84
CA ASP A 215 -30.73 4.26 -3.40
C ASP A 215 -31.52 5.50 -3.88
N ASP A 216 -30.91 6.38 -4.69
CA ASP A 216 -31.54 7.52 -5.40
C ASP A 216 -31.63 7.26 -6.92
#